data_AF-C7N2W2-F1
#
_entry.id   AF-C7N2W2-F1
#
_cell.length_a   1.000
_cell.length_b   1.000
_cell.length_c   1.000
_cell.angle_alpha   90.00
_cell.angle_beta   90.00
_cell.angle_gamma   90.00
#
_symmetry.space_group_name_H-M   'P 1'
#
loop_
_entity.id
_entity.type
_entity.pdbx_description
1 polymer ?
#
loop_
_entity_poly.entity_id
_entity_poly.type
_entity_poly.pdbx_seq_one_letter_code
_entity_poly.pdbx_strand_id
1 'polypeptide(L)'
;MIVVKKTLALLVAVLGAWLVVSPWFVGYADMPTRFVDMALGAVLIVLFVLLSSALGKIKQGDKTPNGHLTAMMVVGVVLVVEGIVGAVALGHSVGSVVNEIVVGVLVAAFARFAMLVPDVKKVGMNGLDDREIMLIQKIGVMEDCNAIQMRCKAFGSMPLAVKITPEQLLSLLGIIPFELVKALPKMLLEGIKGSKAQDQSK
;
A
#
# COMPACT_ATOMS: atom_id res chain seq x y z
N MET A 1 1.57 -2.74 -6.95
CA MET A 1 1.20 -1.72 -5.93
C MET A 1 -0.29 -1.53 -5.68
N ILE A 2 -1.18 -1.58 -6.68
CA ILE A 2 -2.64 -1.50 -6.45
C ILE A 2 -3.08 -2.53 -5.40
N VAL A 3 -2.50 -3.74 -5.44
CA VAL A 3 -2.72 -4.79 -4.44
C VAL A 3 -2.39 -4.30 -3.02
N VAL A 4 -1.20 -3.72 -2.79
CA VAL A 4 -0.79 -3.21 -1.46
C VAL A 4 -1.76 -2.13 -0.95
N LYS A 5 -2.14 -1.17 -1.81
CA LYS A 5 -3.12 -0.13 -1.45
C LYS A 5 -4.49 -0.72 -1.12
N LYS A 6 -4.94 -1.74 -1.88
CA LYS A 6 -6.19 -2.48 -1.60
C LYS A 6 -6.10 -3.25 -0.29
N THR A 7 -4.99 -3.93 0.00
CA THR A 7 -4.80 -4.69 1.24
C THR A 7 -4.84 -3.77 2.46
N LEU A 8 -4.13 -2.64 2.42
CA LEU A 8 -4.15 -1.67 3.52
C LEU A 8 -5.55 -1.06 3.71
N ALA A 9 -6.25 -0.74 2.62
CA ALA A 9 -7.61 -0.24 2.70
C ALA A 9 -8.60 -1.30 3.20
N LEU A 10 -8.37 -2.59 2.91
CA LEU A 10 -9.15 -3.70 3.45
C LEU A 10 -8.96 -3.80 4.98
N LEU A 11 -7.73 -3.64 5.47
CA LEU A 11 -7.47 -3.59 6.92
C LEU A 11 -8.24 -2.43 7.58
N VAL A 12 -8.28 -1.26 6.93
CA VAL A 12 -9.10 -0.13 7.39
C VAL A 12 -10.59 -0.47 7.40
N ALA A 13 -11.09 -1.21 6.40
CA ALA A 13 -12.47 -1.65 6.36
C ALA A 13 -12.81 -2.65 7.47
N VAL A 14 -11.89 -3.56 7.79
CA VAL A 14 -12.03 -4.50 8.93
C VAL A 14 -12.11 -3.73 10.25
N LEU A 15 -11.27 -2.71 10.43
CA LEU A 15 -11.36 -1.79 11.57
C LEU A 15 -12.67 -1.01 11.59
N GLY A 16 -13.19 -0.60 10.43
CA GLY A 16 -14.51 0.01 10.31
C GLY A 16 -15.65 -0.93 10.71
N ALA A 17 -15.58 -2.20 10.31
CA ALA A 17 -16.54 -3.21 10.74
C ALA A 17 -16.44 -3.48 12.25
N TRP A 18 -15.23 -3.46 12.80
CA TRP A 18 -15.03 -3.52 14.25
C TRP A 18 -15.71 -2.34 14.97
N LEU A 19 -15.56 -1.10 14.49
CA LEU A 19 -16.22 0.09 15.08
C LEU A 19 -17.75 0.05 15.07
N VAL A 20 -18.35 -0.67 14.12
CA VAL A 20 -19.82 -0.88 14.09
C VAL A 20 -20.26 -1.83 15.21
N VAL A 21 -19.40 -2.79 15.55
CA VAL A 21 -19.72 -3.89 16.46
C VAL A 21 -19.26 -3.58 17.89
N SER A 22 -18.08 -2.98 18.07
CA SER A 22 -17.44 -2.71 19.36
C SER A 22 -18.30 -1.96 20.37
N PRO A 23 -19.19 -1.01 20.00
CA PRO A 23 -20.00 -0.29 20.98
C PRO A 23 -20.96 -1.18 21.77
N TRP A 24 -21.27 -2.38 21.26
CA TRP A 24 -22.15 -3.35 21.89
C TRP A 24 -21.43 -4.32 22.85
N PHE A 25 -20.09 -4.37 22.80
CA PHE A 25 -19.29 -5.34 23.57
C PHE A 25 -18.31 -4.67 24.54
N VAL A 26 -17.89 -3.43 24.26
CA VAL A 26 -16.80 -2.75 24.97
C VAL A 26 -17.31 -1.89 26.15
N GLY A 27 -18.61 -1.96 26.46
CA GLY A 27 -19.17 -1.35 27.68
C GLY A 27 -19.36 0.17 27.58
N TYR A 28 -19.77 0.68 26.42
CA TYR A 28 -20.05 2.10 26.21
C TYR A 28 -21.15 2.55 27.19
N ALA A 29 -20.88 3.60 27.96
CA ALA A 29 -21.81 4.10 28.96
C ALA A 29 -23.02 4.80 28.32
N ASP A 30 -22.79 5.56 27.25
CA ASP A 30 -23.78 6.46 26.66
C ASP A 30 -24.24 6.00 25.27
N MET A 31 -25.50 6.25 24.93
CA MET A 31 -26.07 5.92 23.61
C MET A 31 -25.50 6.77 22.46
N PRO A 32 -25.29 8.10 22.60
CA PRO A 32 -24.79 8.94 21.50
C PRO A 32 -23.43 8.51 20.96
N THR A 33 -22.48 8.15 21.83
CA THR A 33 -21.12 7.72 21.45
C THR A 33 -21.15 6.43 20.64
N ARG A 34 -22.04 5.49 20.98
CA ARG A 34 -22.26 4.26 20.20
C ARG A 34 -22.66 4.56 18.76
N PHE A 35 -23.53 5.55 18.54
CA PHE A 35 -23.98 5.92 17.21
C PHE A 35 -22.92 6.66 16.41
N VAL A 36 -22.07 7.48 17.07
CA VAL A 36 -20.94 8.16 16.43
C VAL A 36 -19.95 7.11 15.90
N ASP A 37 -19.55 6.15 16.72
CA ASP A 37 -18.62 5.09 16.31
C ASP A 37 -19.17 4.20 15.22
N MET A 38 -20.46 3.83 15.33
CA MET A 38 -21.14 3.08 14.29
C MET A 38 -21.16 3.86 12.96
N ALA A 39 -21.43 5.16 13.00
CA ALA A 39 -21.44 6.01 11.81
C ALA A 39 -20.04 6.14 11.19
N LEU A 40 -19.01 6.38 12.00
CA LEU A 40 -17.62 6.47 11.53
C LEU A 40 -17.13 5.13 10.96
N GLY A 41 -17.49 4.00 11.59
CA GLY A 41 -17.23 2.66 11.09
C GLY A 41 -17.89 2.41 9.72
N ALA A 42 -19.17 2.79 9.58
CA ALA A 42 -19.90 2.68 8.31
C ALA A 42 -19.26 3.55 7.22
N VAL A 43 -18.83 4.78 7.55
CA VAL A 43 -18.12 5.67 6.61
C VAL A 43 -16.83 5.02 6.11
N LEU A 44 -16.04 4.38 6.99
CA LEU A 44 -14.81 3.68 6.57
C LEU A 44 -15.10 2.54 5.58
N ILE A 45 -16.16 1.77 5.81
CA ILE A 45 -16.58 0.69 4.90
C ILE A 45 -16.99 1.27 3.54
N VAL A 46 -17.78 2.35 3.53
CA VAL A 46 -18.19 3.02 2.28
C VAL A 46 -16.98 3.55 1.53
N LEU A 47 -16.05 4.23 2.22
CA LEU A 47 -14.80 4.73 1.62
C LEU A 47 -13.97 3.59 1.02
N PHE A 48 -13.93 2.42 1.67
CA PHE A 48 -13.25 1.24 1.14
C PHE A 48 -13.92 0.70 -0.13
N VAL A 49 -15.26 0.60 -0.15
CA VAL A 49 -15.99 0.14 -1.33
C VAL A 49 -15.78 1.10 -2.51
N LEU A 50 -15.83 2.41 -2.26
CA LEU A 50 -15.57 3.44 -3.26
C LEU A 50 -14.14 3.38 -3.79
N LEU A 51 -13.15 3.28 -2.89
CA LEU A 51 -11.75 3.12 -3.28
C LEU A 51 -11.52 1.83 -4.07
N SER A 52 -12.11 0.70 -3.64
CA SER A 52 -11.98 -0.59 -4.32
C SER A 52 -12.58 -0.57 -5.72
N SER A 53 -13.73 0.10 -5.87
CA SER A 53 -14.40 0.32 -7.15
C SER A 53 -13.56 1.23 -8.06
N ALA A 54 -13.00 2.31 -7.50
CA ALA A 54 -12.13 3.22 -8.23
C ALA A 54 -10.85 2.50 -8.69
N LEU A 55 -10.18 1.77 -7.79
CA LEU A 55 -8.99 0.97 -8.10
C LEU A 55 -9.27 -0.18 -9.07
N GLY A 56 -10.52 -0.69 -9.15
CA GLY A 56 -10.93 -1.68 -10.15
C GLY A 56 -11.09 -1.12 -11.56
N LYS A 57 -11.35 0.20 -11.70
CA LYS A 57 -11.48 0.90 -12.99
C LYS A 57 -10.17 1.46 -13.51
N ILE A 58 -9.14 1.53 -12.67
CA ILE A 58 -7.82 2.05 -13.00
C ILE A 58 -7.12 1.05 -13.92
N LYS A 59 -6.89 1.47 -15.17
CA LYS A 59 -5.99 0.75 -16.08
C LYS A 59 -4.54 0.93 -15.63
N GLN A 60 -3.68 -0.02 -16.00
CA GLN A 60 -2.24 0.06 -15.76
C GLN A 60 -1.70 1.39 -16.32
N GLY A 61 -1.46 2.40 -15.47
CA GLY A 61 -0.97 3.71 -15.89
C GLY A 61 -1.80 4.94 -15.46
N ASP A 62 -2.98 4.79 -14.87
CA ASP A 62 -3.75 5.93 -14.32
C ASP A 62 -3.27 6.33 -12.91
N LYS A 63 -3.43 7.61 -12.53
CA LYS A 63 -3.09 8.08 -11.17
C LYS A 63 -4.05 7.43 -10.17
N THR A 64 -3.54 6.91 -9.05
CA THR A 64 -4.45 6.41 -8.02
C THR A 64 -5.19 7.56 -7.34
N PRO A 65 -6.49 7.43 -7.09
CA PRO A 65 -7.28 8.48 -6.44
C PRO A 65 -6.96 8.47 -4.94
N ASN A 66 -5.98 9.28 -4.55
CA ASN A 66 -5.57 9.43 -3.14
C ASN A 66 -6.66 10.07 -2.27
N GLY A 67 -7.68 10.71 -2.84
CA GLY A 67 -8.73 11.40 -2.09
C GLY A 67 -9.46 10.51 -1.07
N HIS A 68 -9.70 9.23 -1.39
CA HIS A 68 -10.34 8.29 -0.47
C HIS A 68 -9.41 7.92 0.70
N LEU A 69 -8.11 7.77 0.43
CA LEU A 69 -7.11 7.49 1.47
C LEU A 69 -6.94 8.71 2.39
N THR A 70 -6.98 9.92 1.85
CA THR A 70 -7.00 11.14 2.66
C THR A 70 -8.25 11.19 3.54
N ALA A 71 -9.43 10.87 3.01
CA ALA A 71 -10.66 10.83 3.79
C ALA A 71 -10.60 9.78 4.92
N MET A 72 -10.09 8.58 4.65
CA MET A 72 -9.86 7.56 5.68
C MET A 72 -8.89 8.04 6.76
N MET A 73 -7.81 8.74 6.38
CA MET A 73 -6.87 9.32 7.33
C MET A 73 -7.54 10.36 8.22
N VAL A 74 -8.38 11.25 7.66
CA VAL A 74 -9.13 12.25 8.43
C VAL A 74 -10.08 11.56 9.42
N VAL A 75 -10.80 10.52 9.00
CA VAL A 75 -11.66 9.74 9.91
C VAL A 75 -10.85 9.13 11.06
N GLY A 76 -9.66 8.59 10.78
CA GLY A 76 -8.74 8.10 11.81
C GLY A 76 -8.33 9.18 12.81
N VAL A 77 -8.02 10.40 12.35
CA VAL A 77 -7.70 11.53 13.24
C VAL A 77 -8.91 11.95 14.07
N VAL A 78 -10.10 11.98 13.49
CA VAL A 78 -11.34 12.31 14.21
C VAL A 78 -11.59 11.32 15.35
N LEU A 79 -11.39 10.01 15.13
CA LEU A 79 -11.51 8.99 16.18
C LEU A 79 -10.51 9.22 17.33
N VAL A 80 -9.26 9.60 17.02
CA VAL A 80 -8.27 9.92 18.05
C VAL A 80 -8.69 11.14 18.86
N VAL A 81 -9.19 12.19 18.20
CA VAL A 81 -9.68 13.40 18.88
C VAL A 81 -10.88 13.08 19.76
N GLU A 82 -11.81 12.27 19.26
CA GLU A 82 -13.01 11.87 19.98
C GLU A 82 -12.66 11.04 21.23
N GLY A 83 -11.73 10.09 21.14
CA GLY A 83 -11.25 9.37 22.32
C GLY A 83 -10.51 10.23 23.35
N ILE A 84 -9.74 11.23 22.91
CA ILE A 84 -9.08 12.18 23.84
C ILE A 84 -10.13 13.06 24.53
N VAL A 85 -11.09 13.60 23.78
CA VAL A 85 -12.18 14.42 24.33
C VAL A 85 -13.07 13.59 25.26
N GLY A 86 -13.37 12.35 24.88
CA GLY A 86 -14.10 11.37 25.66
C GLY A 86 -13.45 11.11 27.01
N ALA A 87 -12.12 10.94 27.02
CA ALA A 87 -11.34 10.72 28.23
C ALA A 87 -11.29 11.93 29.16
N VAL A 88 -11.11 13.13 28.60
CA VAL A 88 -10.81 14.35 29.39
C VAL A 88 -12.07 15.12 29.79
N ALA A 89 -13.07 15.19 28.91
CA ALA A 89 -14.23 16.09 29.08
C ALA A 89 -15.55 15.37 29.36
N LEU A 90 -15.72 14.14 28.86
CA LEU A 90 -17.01 13.45 28.89
C LEU A 90 -17.04 12.25 29.85
N GLY A 91 -15.91 11.89 30.46
CA GLY A 91 -15.84 10.79 31.43
C GLY A 91 -16.18 9.43 30.83
N HIS A 92 -15.86 9.21 29.55
CA HIS A 92 -16.11 7.96 28.86
C HIS A 92 -15.43 6.79 29.57
N SER A 93 -16.01 5.59 29.39
CA SER A 93 -15.43 4.36 29.88
C SER A 93 -14.01 4.15 29.33
N VAL A 94 -13.11 3.59 30.15
CA VAL A 94 -11.74 3.28 29.71
C VAL A 94 -11.75 2.39 28.45
N GLY A 95 -12.74 1.49 28.33
CA GLY A 95 -12.90 0.61 27.17
C GLY A 95 -13.15 1.37 25.87
N SER A 96 -14.10 2.32 25.86
CA SER A 96 -14.43 3.10 24.66
C SER A 96 -13.28 4.03 24.25
N VAL A 97 -12.66 4.72 25.21
CA VAL A 97 -11.50 5.61 24.98
C VAL A 97 -10.34 4.86 24.33
N VAL A 98 -9.99 3.69 24.85
CA VAL A 98 -8.89 2.88 24.30
C VAL A 98 -9.25 2.39 22.90
N ASN A 99 -10.50 1.99 22.67
CA ASN A 99 -10.97 1.54 21.37
C ASN A 99 -10.87 2.66 20.31
N GLU A 100 -11.40 3.84 20.61
CA GLU A 100 -11.41 5.01 19.72
C GLU A 100 -9.98 5.44 19.34
N ILE A 101 -9.08 5.56 20.33
CA ILE A 101 -7.70 5.97 20.10
C ILE A 101 -6.92 4.92 19.30
N VAL A 102 -6.98 3.65 19.70
CA VAL A 102 -6.20 2.58 19.04
C VAL A 102 -6.67 2.40 17.61
N VAL A 103 -7.99 2.32 17.38
CA VAL A 103 -8.54 2.18 16.03
C VAL A 103 -8.23 3.43 15.20
N GLY A 104 -8.40 4.63 15.76
CA GLY A 104 -8.09 5.88 15.07
C GLY A 104 -6.64 5.98 14.60
N VAL A 105 -5.68 5.63 15.47
CA VAL A 105 -4.25 5.60 15.13
C VAL A 105 -3.97 4.58 14.03
N LEU A 106 -4.52 3.37 14.12
CA LEU A 106 -4.32 2.32 13.12
C LEU A 106 -4.89 2.71 11.75
N VAL A 107 -6.10 3.28 11.72
CA VAL A 107 -6.74 3.78 10.50
C VAL A 107 -5.89 4.87 9.85
N ALA A 108 -5.44 5.87 10.63
CA ALA A 108 -4.60 6.95 10.13
C ALA A 108 -3.25 6.43 9.62
N ALA A 109 -2.62 5.50 10.35
CA ALA A 109 -1.35 4.90 9.97
C ALA A 109 -1.45 4.09 8.67
N PHE A 110 -2.45 3.22 8.52
CA PHE A 110 -2.64 2.43 7.31
C PHE A 110 -2.99 3.29 6.10
N ALA A 111 -3.85 4.29 6.28
CA ALA A 111 -4.18 5.25 5.22
C ALA A 111 -2.94 6.06 4.79
N ARG A 112 -2.13 6.53 5.76
CA ARG A 112 -0.90 7.26 5.48
C ARG A 112 0.14 6.40 4.79
N PHE A 113 0.35 5.17 5.26
CA PHE A 113 1.28 4.24 4.65
C PHE A 113 0.87 3.89 3.22
N ALA A 114 -0.42 3.69 2.96
CA ALA A 114 -0.93 3.46 1.62
C ALA A 114 -0.64 4.63 0.67
N MET A 115 -0.67 5.88 1.15
CA MET A 115 -0.31 7.06 0.36
C MET A 115 1.20 7.20 0.09
N LEU A 116 2.05 6.70 0.99
CA LEU A 116 3.50 6.74 0.82
C LEU A 116 4.00 5.73 -0.23
N VAL A 117 3.21 4.72 -0.58
CA VAL A 117 3.58 3.77 -1.64
C VAL A 117 3.56 4.52 -3.00
N PRO A 118 4.72 4.74 -3.65
CA PRO A 118 4.85 5.68 -4.77
C PRO A 118 4.29 5.10 -6.06
N ASP A 119 3.34 5.76 -6.74
CA ASP A 119 2.77 5.27 -8.00
C ASP A 119 3.78 5.36 -9.15
N VAL A 120 4.77 4.47 -9.16
CA VAL A 120 5.84 4.53 -10.16
C VAL A 120 5.33 3.88 -11.44
N LYS A 121 5.12 4.73 -12.45
CA LYS A 121 4.60 4.34 -13.76
C LYS A 121 5.69 3.92 -14.74
N LYS A 122 6.83 4.60 -14.69
CA LYS A 122 7.97 4.45 -15.60
C LYS A 122 9.22 4.90 -14.84
N VAL A 123 10.32 4.18 -14.98
CA VAL A 123 11.61 4.63 -14.46
C VAL A 123 12.50 4.99 -15.63
N GLY A 124 12.77 6.29 -15.77
CA GLY A 124 13.82 6.81 -16.62
C GLY A 124 15.17 6.57 -15.95
N MET A 125 16.07 5.90 -16.65
CA MET A 125 17.45 5.70 -16.26
C MET A 125 18.31 6.66 -17.08
N ASN A 126 19.15 7.42 -16.38
CA ASN A 126 20.05 8.39 -17.00
C ASN A 126 21.42 7.75 -17.21
N GLY A 127 22.05 8.10 -18.33
CA GLY A 127 23.46 7.83 -18.55
C GLY A 127 24.34 8.70 -17.66
N LEU A 128 25.65 8.46 -17.69
CA LEU A 128 26.63 9.33 -17.02
C LEU A 128 26.57 10.78 -17.53
N ASP A 129 26.10 11.00 -18.76
CA ASP A 129 25.87 12.31 -19.39
C ASP A 129 24.57 13.01 -18.93
N ASP A 130 23.87 12.46 -17.92
CA ASP A 130 22.54 12.89 -17.46
C ASP A 130 21.41 12.85 -18.53
N ARG A 131 21.67 12.28 -19.71
CA ARG A 131 20.66 12.00 -20.74
C ARG A 131 19.88 10.74 -20.40
N GLU A 132 18.56 10.76 -20.59
CA GLU A 132 17.71 9.58 -20.41
C GLU A 132 17.99 8.55 -21.52
N ILE A 133 18.54 7.39 -21.13
CA ILE A 133 19.00 6.35 -22.06
C ILE A 133 18.10 5.12 -22.07
N MET A 134 17.32 4.92 -21.00
CA MET A 134 16.44 3.77 -20.91
C MET A 134 15.23 4.11 -20.06
N LEU A 135 14.04 3.81 -20.58
CA LEU A 135 12.80 3.96 -19.83
C LEU A 135 12.19 2.58 -19.59
N ILE A 136 12.23 2.14 -18.34
CA ILE A 136 11.62 0.87 -17.90
C ILE A 136 10.12 1.09 -17.77
N GLN A 137 9.35 0.35 -18.56
CA GLN A 137 7.89 0.46 -18.65
C GLN A 137 7.16 -0.58 -17.81
N LYS A 138 7.68 -1.80 -17.74
CA LYS A 138 7.05 -2.90 -17.00
C LYS A 138 8.08 -3.94 -16.61
N ILE A 139 8.00 -4.40 -15.36
CA ILE A 139 8.67 -5.61 -14.89
C ILE A 139 7.57 -6.65 -14.62
N GLY A 140 7.82 -7.91 -14.97
CA GLY A 140 6.92 -9.03 -14.77
C GLY A 140 7.67 -10.35 -14.62
N VAL A 141 6.94 -11.41 -14.31
CA VAL A 141 7.45 -12.78 -14.31
C VAL A 141 6.92 -13.47 -15.56
N MET A 142 7.78 -14.12 -16.33
CA MET A 142 7.36 -15.12 -17.31
C MET A 142 7.15 -16.44 -16.58
N GLU A 143 5.90 -16.85 -16.47
CA GLU A 143 5.50 -18.08 -15.77
C GLU A 143 6.08 -19.33 -16.43
N ASP A 144 6.24 -19.31 -17.76
CA ASP A 144 6.71 -20.46 -18.54
C ASP A 144 8.18 -20.83 -18.29
N CYS A 145 9.04 -19.84 -18.06
CA CYS A 145 10.50 -20.02 -17.94
C CYS A 145 11.06 -19.59 -16.58
N ASN A 146 10.18 -19.24 -15.63
CA ASN A 146 10.54 -18.67 -14.33
C ASN A 146 11.62 -17.56 -14.47
N ALA A 147 11.41 -16.64 -15.42
CA ALA A 147 12.35 -15.59 -15.78
C ALA A 147 11.74 -14.20 -15.56
N ILE A 148 12.57 -13.19 -15.26
CA ILE A 148 12.12 -11.81 -15.11
C ILE A 148 11.97 -11.19 -16.51
N GLN A 149 10.75 -10.82 -16.88
CA GLN A 149 10.51 -10.04 -18.11
C GLN A 149 10.55 -8.56 -17.79
N MET A 150 11.40 -7.82 -18.51
CA MET A 150 11.44 -6.37 -18.43
C MET A 150 11.15 -5.76 -19.80
N ARG A 151 10.13 -4.90 -19.88
CA ARG A 151 9.85 -4.07 -21.06
C ARG A 151 10.52 -2.72 -20.88
N CYS A 152 11.54 -2.47 -21.69
CA CYS A 152 12.31 -1.24 -21.69
C CYS A 152 12.16 -0.55 -23.05
N LYS A 153 12.11 0.78 -23.04
CA LYS A 153 12.38 1.58 -24.24
C LYS A 153 13.80 2.11 -24.12
N ALA A 154 14.72 1.55 -24.91
CA ALA A 154 16.08 2.05 -24.99
C ALA A 154 16.16 3.23 -25.96
N PHE A 155 16.89 4.27 -25.58
CA PHE A 155 17.17 5.44 -26.40
C PHE A 155 18.66 5.39 -26.77
N GLY A 156 18.97 4.73 -27.88
CA GLY A 156 20.34 4.53 -28.37
C GLY A 156 20.63 3.07 -28.74
N SER A 157 21.69 2.85 -29.52
CA SER A 157 22.10 1.55 -30.06
C SER A 157 23.39 0.99 -29.47
N MET A 158 23.99 1.65 -28.46
CA MET A 158 25.26 1.27 -27.84
C MET A 158 25.11 0.93 -26.35
N PRO A 159 25.98 0.06 -25.80
CA PRO A 159 26.06 -0.17 -24.36
C PRO A 159 26.54 1.11 -23.66
N LEU A 160 25.71 1.64 -22.75
CA LEU A 160 25.96 2.87 -22.00
C LEU A 160 25.91 2.58 -20.51
N ALA A 161 26.84 3.18 -19.77
CA ALA A 161 26.86 3.09 -18.31
C ALA A 161 25.70 3.91 -17.72
N VAL A 162 24.90 3.26 -16.86
CA VAL A 162 23.72 3.83 -16.22
C VAL A 162 24.10 4.35 -14.83
N LYS A 163 23.70 5.58 -14.51
CA LYS A 163 23.76 6.14 -13.16
C LYS A 163 22.39 5.99 -12.49
N ILE A 164 22.35 5.43 -11.28
CA ILE A 164 21.12 5.24 -10.50
C ILE A 164 21.16 6.21 -9.31
N THR A 165 20.28 7.20 -9.28
CA THR A 165 20.12 8.10 -8.12
C THR A 165 19.25 7.44 -7.03
N PRO A 166 19.32 7.89 -5.76
CA PRO A 166 18.47 7.36 -4.68
C PRO A 166 16.97 7.41 -4.99
N GLU A 167 16.53 8.47 -5.68
CA GLU A 167 15.14 8.64 -6.11
C GLU A 167 14.75 7.64 -7.21
N GLN A 168 15.65 7.37 -8.15
CA GLN A 168 15.47 6.34 -9.17
C GLN A 168 15.49 4.93 -8.55
N LEU A 169 16.31 4.69 -7.52
CA LEU A 169 16.33 3.43 -6.78
C LEU A 169 14.98 3.15 -6.11
N LEU A 170 14.42 4.16 -5.42
CA LEU A 170 13.09 4.05 -4.82
C LEU A 170 12.02 3.83 -5.91
N SER A 171 12.20 4.47 -7.06
CA SER A 171 11.29 4.31 -8.20
C SER A 171 11.38 2.90 -8.82
N LEU A 172 12.57 2.33 -8.95
CA LEU A 172 12.79 0.94 -9.39
C LEU A 172 12.09 -0.04 -8.45
N LEU A 173 12.25 0.15 -7.14
CA LEU A 173 11.57 -0.64 -6.13
C LEU A 173 10.04 -0.55 -6.27
N GLY A 174 9.51 0.64 -6.58
CA GLY A 174 8.08 0.83 -6.82
C GLY A 174 7.55 0.17 -8.11
N ILE A 175 8.40 -0.03 -9.11
CA ILE A 175 8.02 -0.66 -10.39
C ILE A 175 7.96 -2.20 -10.29
N ILE A 176 8.60 -2.80 -9.29
CA ILE A 176 8.62 -4.25 -9.07
C ILE A 176 7.21 -4.73 -8.70
N PRO A 177 6.60 -5.64 -9.48
CA PRO A 177 5.30 -6.20 -9.13
C PRO A 177 5.42 -7.14 -7.93
N PHE A 178 4.37 -7.19 -7.10
CA PHE A 178 4.34 -8.06 -5.93
C PHE A 178 4.44 -9.55 -6.30
N GLU A 179 3.93 -9.94 -7.46
CA GLU A 179 4.10 -11.30 -8.00
C GLU A 179 5.57 -11.68 -8.17
N LEU A 180 6.42 -10.73 -8.59
CA LEU A 180 7.86 -10.97 -8.67
C LEU A 180 8.47 -11.12 -7.28
N VAL A 181 8.05 -10.30 -6.30
CA VAL A 181 8.51 -10.43 -4.90
C VAL A 181 8.17 -11.81 -4.33
N LYS A 182 6.97 -12.32 -4.64
CA LYS A 182 6.54 -13.65 -4.21
C LYS A 182 7.31 -14.78 -4.93
N ALA A 183 7.63 -14.60 -6.21
CA ALA A 183 8.37 -15.58 -7.00
C ALA A 183 9.89 -15.57 -6.72
N LEU A 184 10.44 -14.44 -6.25
CA LEU A 184 11.88 -14.21 -6.05
C LEU A 184 12.59 -15.32 -5.25
N PRO A 185 12.07 -15.81 -4.10
CA PRO A 185 12.76 -16.83 -3.32
C PRO A 185 12.93 -18.14 -4.11
N LYS A 186 11.91 -18.53 -4.87
CA LYS A 186 11.95 -19.74 -5.70
C LYS A 186 12.97 -19.59 -6.83
N MET A 187 12.98 -18.45 -7.51
CA MET A 187 13.93 -18.15 -8.59
C MET A 187 15.39 -18.15 -8.09
N LEU A 188 15.64 -17.58 -6.91
CA LEU A 188 16.97 -17.58 -6.29
C LEU A 188 17.44 -19.00 -5.96
N LEU A 189 16.55 -19.85 -5.43
CA LEU A 189 16.87 -21.25 -5.13
C LEU A 189 17.17 -22.06 -6.40
N GLU A 190 16.44 -21.83 -7.49
CA GLU A 190 16.70 -22.46 -8.79
C GLU A 190 18.05 -22.00 -9.37
N GLY A 191 18.37 -20.71 -9.28
CA GLY A 191 19.67 -20.18 -9.68
C GLY A 191 20.84 -20.78 -8.90
N ILE A 192 20.70 -20.95 -7.57
CA ILE A 192 21.72 -21.59 -6.73
C ILE A 192 21.92 -23.06 -7.12
N LYS A 193 20.83 -23.79 -7.38
CA LYS A 193 20.91 -25.19 -7.83
C LYS A 193 21.59 -25.31 -9.20
N GLY A 194 21.27 -24.42 -10.13
CA GLY A 194 21.91 -24.35 -11.44
C GLY A 194 23.41 -24.05 -11.34
N SER A 195 23.81 -23.08 -10.50
CA SER A 195 25.22 -22.74 -10.28
C SER A 195 26.02 -23.90 -9.70
N LYS A 196 25.47 -24.64 -8.73
CA LYS A 196 26.13 -25.83 -8.15
C LYS A 196 26.29 -26.98 -9.15
N ALA A 197 25.33 -27.16 -10.05
CA ALA A 197 25.42 -28.17 -11.11
C ALA A 197 26.48 -27.79 -12.17
N GLN A 198 26.63 -26.50 -12.46
CA GLN A 198 27.64 -26.01 -13.40
C GLN A 198 29.07 -26.16 -12.86
N ASP A 199 29.28 -25.92 -11.56
CA ASP A 199 30.57 -26.10 -10.88
C ASP A 199 30.99 -27.59 -10.75
N GLN A 200 30.06 -28.54 -10.80
CA GLN A 200 30.37 -29.98 -10.79
C GLN A 200 30.67 -30.56 -12.18
N SER A 201 30.46 -29.79 -13.25
CA SER A 201 30.74 -30.19 -14.64
C SER A 201 32.04 -29.64 -15.20
N LYS A 202 32.78 -28.86 -14.41
CA LYS A 202 34.16 -28.43 -14.67
C LYS A 202 35.13 -29.31 -13.90
#